data_AF-A0AAU8N710-F1
#
_entry.id   AF-A0AAU8N710-F1
#
_cell.length_a   1.000
_cell.length_b   1.000
_cell.length_c   1.000
_cell.angle_alpha   90.00
_cell.angle_beta   90.00
_cell.angle_gamma   90.00
#
_symmetry.space_group_name_H-M   'P 1'
#
loop_
_entity.id
_entity.type
_entity.pdbx_description
1 polymer ?
#
loop_
_entity_poly.entity_id
_entity_poly.type
_entity_poly.pdbx_seq_one_letter_code
_entity_poly.pdbx_strand_id
1 'polypeptide(L)'
;MLTQEDFKHVRKLAKLEIKLLEQEYRDILNHVDSSMYEEYEWLDEEHANELTRKRKNRRYASLTLELCSIMEQMLLQLYKRAYQKKFNSTQLMKTPAYRARSNMEILEAELDKKHITLKTGRELCSTALHQAFQTRNKLIHENFSFIAIVKDGSNEEETFETILHAVKKYRKHLTYESSE
;
A
#
# COMPACT_ATOMS: atom_id res chain seq x y z
N MET A 1 12.26 10.86 -21.93
CA MET A 1 12.91 9.69 -21.32
C MET A 1 13.04 9.97 -19.82
N LEU A 2 12.85 8.97 -18.96
CA LEU A 2 13.02 9.13 -17.50
C LEU A 2 14.50 9.41 -17.18
N THR A 3 14.79 10.41 -16.35
CA THR A 3 16.15 10.67 -15.84
C THR A 3 16.36 10.04 -14.46
N GLN A 4 17.61 9.90 -14.03
CA GLN A 4 17.93 9.45 -12.68
C GLN A 4 17.37 10.39 -11.60
N GLU A 5 17.29 11.68 -11.92
CA GLU A 5 16.79 12.70 -11.00
C GLU A 5 15.26 12.67 -10.92
N ASP A 6 14.58 12.40 -12.04
CA ASP A 6 13.14 12.10 -12.04
C ASP A 6 12.81 10.88 -11.19
N PHE A 7 13.56 9.78 -11.35
CA PHE A 7 13.37 8.56 -10.58
C PHE A 7 13.52 8.84 -9.07
N LYS A 8 14.61 9.51 -8.68
CA LYS A 8 14.86 9.92 -7.29
C LYS A 8 13.72 10.80 -6.76
N HIS A 9 13.23 11.74 -7.55
CA HIS A 9 12.16 12.64 -7.17
C HIS A 9 10.84 11.91 -6.91
N VAL A 10 10.38 11.07 -7.84
CA VAL A 10 9.15 10.26 -7.68
C VAL A 10 9.25 9.37 -6.43
N ARG A 11 10.40 8.72 -6.22
CA ARG A 11 10.63 7.88 -5.03
C ARG A 11 10.64 8.69 -3.72
N LYS A 12 11.13 9.94 -3.74
CA LYS A 12 11.12 10.84 -2.58
C LYS A 12 9.70 11.30 -2.24
N LEU A 13 8.85 11.59 -3.23
CA LEU A 13 7.45 11.94 -3.01
C LEU A 13 6.70 10.78 -2.33
N ALA A 14 6.79 9.57 -2.88
CA ALA A 14 6.19 8.39 -2.25
C ALA A 14 6.75 8.14 -0.84
N LYS A 15 8.03 8.48 -0.58
CA LYS A 15 8.59 8.41 0.77
C LYS A 15 7.98 9.42 1.74
N LEU A 16 7.67 10.62 1.28
CA LEU A 16 7.02 11.63 2.09
C LEU A 16 5.58 11.21 2.42
N GLU A 17 4.81 10.78 1.42
CA GLU A 17 3.42 10.33 1.62
C GLU A 17 3.34 9.15 2.60
N ILE A 18 4.21 8.15 2.46
CA ILE A 18 4.29 7.04 3.43
C ILE A 18 4.60 7.54 4.86
N LYS A 19 5.43 8.58 4.99
CA LYS A 19 5.76 9.15 6.31
C LYS A 19 4.58 9.90 6.92
N LEU A 20 3.80 10.62 6.12
CA LEU A 20 2.58 11.30 6.57
C LEU A 20 1.55 10.27 7.05
N LEU A 21 1.35 9.21 6.27
CA LEU A 21 0.47 8.10 6.64
C LEU A 21 0.96 7.38 7.92
N GLU A 22 2.27 7.22 8.10
CA GLU A 22 2.85 6.66 9.34
C GLU A 22 2.58 7.57 10.56
N GLN A 23 2.50 8.89 10.38
CA GLN A 23 2.10 9.81 11.44
C GLN A 23 0.62 9.62 11.78
N GLU A 24 -0.26 9.57 10.77
CA GLU A 24 -1.69 9.31 10.98
C GLU A 24 -1.96 7.96 11.66
N TYR A 25 -1.15 6.94 11.34
CA TYR A 25 -1.16 5.66 12.03
C TYR A 25 -0.82 5.80 13.52
N ARG A 26 0.19 6.58 13.88
CA ARG A 26 0.54 6.79 15.31
C ARG A 26 -0.58 7.49 16.06
N ASP A 27 -1.38 8.29 15.37
CA ASP A 27 -2.49 9.05 15.93
C ASP A 27 -3.84 8.33 15.84
N ILE A 28 -3.87 7.05 15.43
CA ILE A 28 -5.08 6.37 14.94
C ILE A 28 -6.25 6.38 15.93
N LEU A 29 -6.00 6.58 17.23
CA LEU A 29 -7.02 6.85 18.26
C LEU A 29 -6.54 7.72 19.45
N ASN A 30 -5.37 8.38 19.38
CA ASN A 30 -4.80 9.10 20.54
C ASN A 30 -5.60 10.32 21.02
N HIS A 31 -6.71 10.65 20.36
CA HIS A 31 -7.48 11.88 20.57
C HIS A 31 -8.99 11.63 20.72
N VAL A 32 -9.42 10.40 21.02
CA VAL A 32 -10.83 10.13 21.31
C VAL A 32 -11.08 10.32 22.80
N ASP A 33 -11.83 11.36 23.15
CA ASP A 33 -12.25 11.62 24.53
C ASP A 33 -13.31 10.59 24.94
N SER A 34 -13.01 9.78 25.96
CA SER A 34 -13.92 8.75 26.46
C SER A 34 -15.19 9.32 27.08
N SER A 35 -15.17 10.58 27.54
CA SER A 35 -16.36 11.25 28.08
C SER A 35 -17.44 11.48 27.01
N MET A 36 -17.08 11.44 25.72
CA MET A 36 -18.07 11.51 24.63
C MET A 36 -19.09 10.36 24.65
N TYR A 37 -18.76 9.24 25.30
CA TYR A 37 -19.68 8.11 25.41
C TYR A 37 -20.70 8.28 26.54
N GLU A 38 -20.43 9.15 27.52
CA GLU A 38 -21.31 9.40 28.68
C GLU A 38 -22.65 10.03 28.27
N GLU A 39 -22.68 10.79 27.17
CA GLU A 39 -23.91 11.36 26.60
C GLU A 39 -24.86 10.30 26.02
N TYR A 40 -24.37 9.07 25.82
CA TYR A 40 -25.12 7.97 25.21
C TYR A 40 -25.42 6.91 26.27
N GLU A 41 -26.42 7.17 27.11
CA GLU A 41 -26.82 6.36 28.28
C GLU A 41 -27.03 4.84 28.03
N TRP A 42 -27.20 4.42 26.78
CA TRP A 42 -27.36 3.00 26.39
C TRP A 42 -26.02 2.29 26.05
N LEU A 43 -24.93 3.04 26.00
CA LEU A 43 -23.60 2.53 25.66
C LEU A 43 -22.85 2.18 26.96
N ASP A 44 -22.88 0.92 27.35
CA ASP A 44 -22.00 0.45 28.42
C ASP A 44 -20.52 0.37 27.96
N GLU A 45 -19.63 0.08 28.91
CA GLU A 45 -18.18 -0.02 28.66
C GLU A 45 -17.82 -1.07 27.59
N GLU A 46 -18.53 -2.20 27.54
CA GLU A 46 -18.30 -3.24 26.55
C GLU A 46 -18.66 -2.76 25.15
N HIS A 47 -19.82 -2.11 25.00
CA HIS A 47 -20.26 -1.53 23.73
C HIS A 47 -19.34 -0.39 23.26
N ALA A 48 -18.85 0.45 24.19
CA ALA A 48 -17.90 1.53 23.89
C ALA A 48 -16.54 0.97 23.41
N ASN A 49 -16.04 -0.07 24.08
CA ASN A 49 -14.81 -0.76 23.69
C ASN A 49 -14.96 -1.42 22.31
N GLU A 50 -16.07 -2.09 22.06
CA GLU A 50 -16.35 -2.73 20.77
C GLU A 50 -16.45 -1.70 19.63
N LEU A 51 -17.09 -0.56 19.89
CA LEU A 51 -17.16 0.55 18.93
C LEU A 51 -15.77 1.09 18.61
N THR A 52 -14.94 1.30 19.64
CA THR A 52 -13.55 1.77 19.49
C THR A 52 -12.72 0.78 18.68
N ARG A 53 -12.82 -0.52 18.96
CA ARG A 53 -12.17 -1.60 18.20
C ARG A 53 -12.60 -1.57 16.73
N LYS A 54 -13.91 -1.51 16.45
CA LYS A 54 -14.44 -1.41 15.08
C LYS A 54 -13.95 -0.17 14.35
N ARG A 55 -13.83 0.98 15.04
CA ARG A 55 -13.25 2.21 14.46
C ARG A 55 -11.78 2.03 14.12
N LYS A 56 -10.98 1.47 15.04
CA LYS A 56 -9.56 1.15 14.81
C LYS A 56 -9.39 0.28 13.56
N ASN A 57 -10.21 -0.77 13.44
CA ASN A 57 -10.18 -1.69 12.32
C ASN A 57 -10.50 -1.01 10.98
N ARG A 58 -11.55 -0.18 10.92
CA ARG A 58 -11.83 0.59 9.69
C ARG A 58 -10.68 1.53 9.32
N ARG A 59 -10.03 2.16 10.31
CA ARG A 59 -8.89 3.03 10.06
C ARG A 59 -7.70 2.26 9.50
N TYR A 60 -7.37 1.09 10.04
CA TYR A 60 -6.33 0.23 9.47
C TYR A 60 -6.62 -0.20 8.03
N ALA A 61 -7.88 -0.49 7.72
CA ALA A 61 -8.29 -0.77 6.36
C ALA A 61 -8.06 0.44 5.44
N SER A 62 -8.52 1.64 5.84
CA SER A 62 -8.29 2.87 5.07
C SER A 62 -6.81 3.14 4.83
N LEU A 63 -5.98 3.09 5.88
CA LEU A 63 -4.54 3.31 5.79
C LEU A 63 -3.86 2.28 4.88
N THR A 64 -4.29 1.03 4.90
CA THR A 64 -3.74 -0.03 4.02
C THR A 64 -4.07 0.22 2.56
N LEU A 65 -5.30 0.65 2.26
CA LEU A 65 -5.71 1.00 0.90
C LEU A 65 -4.92 2.19 0.37
N GLU A 66 -4.77 3.22 1.19
CA GLU A 66 -4.00 4.41 0.83
C GLU A 66 -2.53 4.09 0.61
N LEU A 67 -1.93 3.28 1.48
CA LEU A 67 -0.56 2.83 1.34
C LEU A 67 -0.31 2.05 0.03
N CYS A 68 -1.23 1.15 -0.34
CA CYS A 68 -1.16 0.46 -1.64
C CYS A 68 -1.34 1.44 -2.80
N SER A 69 -2.19 2.45 -2.64
CA SER A 69 -2.43 3.48 -3.66
C SER A 69 -1.20 4.35 -3.89
N ILE A 70 -0.50 4.76 -2.83
CA ILE A 70 0.78 5.49 -2.93
C ILE A 70 1.79 4.69 -3.76
N MET A 71 1.89 3.37 -3.52
CA MET A 71 2.78 2.51 -4.28
C MET A 71 2.37 2.35 -5.74
N GLU A 72 1.09 2.14 -6.02
CA GLU A 72 0.57 2.05 -7.40
C GLU A 72 0.81 3.36 -8.15
N GLN A 73 0.54 4.51 -7.53
CA GLN A 73 0.78 5.82 -8.11
C GLN A 73 2.26 6.08 -8.39
N MET A 74 3.16 5.70 -7.46
CA MET A 74 4.60 5.79 -7.68
C MET A 74 5.02 5.01 -8.94
N LEU A 75 4.57 3.75 -9.08
CA LEU A 75 4.88 2.91 -10.24
C LEU A 75 4.28 3.49 -11.54
N LEU A 76 3.04 3.98 -11.49
CA LEU A 76 2.38 4.64 -12.63
C LEU A 76 3.14 5.90 -13.09
N GLN A 77 3.62 6.72 -12.16
CA GLN A 77 4.40 7.91 -12.49
C GLN A 77 5.73 7.54 -13.16
N LEU A 78 6.43 6.53 -12.64
CA LEU A 78 7.65 6.00 -13.24
C LEU A 78 7.37 5.49 -14.66
N TYR A 79 6.30 4.71 -14.84
CA TYR A 79 5.93 4.15 -16.14
C TYR A 79 5.64 5.25 -17.15
N LYS A 80 4.85 6.26 -16.75
CA LYS A 80 4.51 7.39 -17.61
C LYS A 80 5.75 8.16 -18.07
N ARG A 81 6.73 8.37 -17.18
CA ARG A 81 7.97 9.09 -17.51
C ARG A 81 8.92 8.24 -18.37
N ALA A 82 9.03 6.95 -18.09
CA ALA A 82 9.87 6.02 -18.83
C ALA A 82 9.38 5.77 -20.26
N TYR A 83 8.07 5.62 -20.45
CA TYR A 83 7.46 5.30 -21.73
C TYR A 83 6.83 6.49 -22.45
N GLN A 84 6.74 7.66 -21.80
CA GLN A 84 6.06 8.85 -22.31
C GLN A 84 4.61 8.61 -22.77
N LYS A 85 3.92 7.64 -22.14
CA LYS A 85 2.54 7.26 -22.47
C LYS A 85 1.74 6.95 -21.22
N LYS A 86 0.41 7.01 -21.33
CA LYS A 86 -0.49 6.60 -20.24
C LYS A 86 -0.47 5.08 -20.09
N PHE A 87 -0.57 4.61 -18.85
CA PHE A 87 -0.78 3.20 -18.57
C PHE A 87 -2.18 2.79 -19.02
N ASN A 88 -2.28 1.71 -19.79
CA ASN A 88 -3.53 1.15 -20.26
C ASN A 88 -3.48 -0.36 -20.04
N SER A 89 -3.90 -0.79 -18.85
CA SER A 89 -3.89 -2.20 -18.46
C SER A 89 -4.74 -3.05 -19.40
N THR A 90 -5.91 -2.58 -19.82
CA THR A 90 -6.80 -3.30 -20.75
C THR A 90 -6.10 -3.64 -22.07
N GLN A 91 -5.32 -2.70 -22.62
CA GLN A 91 -4.56 -2.94 -23.84
C GLN A 91 -3.37 -3.89 -23.59
N LEU A 92 -2.66 -3.73 -22.47
CA LEU A 92 -1.53 -4.60 -22.11
C LEU A 92 -1.97 -6.05 -21.83
N MET A 93 -3.16 -6.24 -21.24
CA MET A 93 -3.74 -7.57 -20.98
C MET A 93 -4.07 -8.36 -22.26
N LYS A 94 -4.08 -7.73 -23.44
CA LYS A 94 -4.17 -8.44 -24.72
C LYS A 94 -2.89 -9.24 -25.03
N THR A 95 -1.76 -8.85 -24.45
CA THR A 95 -0.51 -9.61 -24.52
C THR A 95 -0.62 -10.86 -23.64
N PRO A 96 -0.38 -12.08 -24.16
CA PRO A 96 -0.54 -13.32 -23.40
C PRO A 96 0.20 -13.35 -22.06
N ALA A 97 1.40 -12.76 -22.00
CA ALA A 97 2.22 -12.69 -20.79
C ALA A 97 1.56 -11.91 -19.64
N TYR A 98 0.63 -10.99 -19.94
CA TYR A 98 -0.06 -10.14 -18.97
C TYR A 98 -1.50 -10.57 -18.69
N ARG A 99 -1.96 -11.64 -19.34
CA ARG A 99 -3.29 -12.18 -19.08
C ARG A 99 -3.37 -12.61 -17.61
N ALA A 100 -4.45 -12.20 -16.95
CA ALA A 100 -4.71 -12.45 -15.53
C ALA A 100 -3.72 -11.85 -14.52
N ARG A 101 -2.77 -11.00 -14.94
CA ARG A 101 -1.93 -10.23 -14.03
C ARG A 101 -2.66 -9.00 -13.51
N SER A 102 -2.41 -8.63 -12.26
CA SER A 102 -2.84 -7.36 -11.69
C SER A 102 -2.13 -6.18 -12.35
N ASN A 103 -2.70 -4.98 -12.24
CA ASN A 103 -2.07 -3.76 -12.75
C ASN A 103 -0.65 -3.55 -12.20
N MET A 104 -0.45 -3.87 -10.93
CA MET A 104 0.85 -3.75 -10.26
C MET A 104 1.88 -4.70 -10.88
N GLU A 105 1.54 -5.98 -11.07
CA GLU A 105 2.44 -6.95 -11.69
C GLU A 105 2.76 -6.60 -13.15
N ILE A 106 1.80 -6.01 -13.88
CA ILE A 106 2.03 -5.50 -15.24
C ILE A 106 2.99 -4.29 -15.20
N LEU A 107 2.78 -3.35 -14.27
CA LEU A 107 3.64 -2.18 -14.10
C LEU A 107 5.07 -2.58 -13.76
N GLU A 108 5.27 -3.50 -12.82
CA GLU A 108 6.60 -4.01 -12.47
C GLU A 108 7.29 -4.63 -13.69
N ALA A 109 6.59 -5.51 -14.41
CA ALA A 109 7.17 -6.17 -15.57
C ALA A 109 7.49 -5.21 -16.72
N GLU A 110 6.75 -4.11 -16.87
CA GLU A 110 7.06 -3.07 -17.85
C GLU A 110 8.20 -2.15 -17.39
N LEU A 111 8.24 -1.79 -16.11
CA LEU A 111 9.32 -0.98 -15.53
C LEU A 111 10.65 -1.73 -15.55
N ASP A 112 10.62 -3.05 -15.37
CA ASP A 112 11.80 -3.92 -15.44
C ASP A 112 12.50 -3.83 -16.80
N LYS A 113 11.72 -3.83 -17.90
CA LYS A 113 12.23 -3.61 -19.27
C LYS A 113 12.87 -2.23 -19.48
N LYS A 114 12.67 -1.31 -18.55
CA LYS A 114 13.25 0.04 -18.53
C LYS A 114 14.33 0.19 -17.45
N HIS A 115 14.88 -0.93 -16.97
CA HIS A 115 15.93 -0.99 -15.96
C HIS A 115 15.51 -0.36 -14.62
N ILE A 116 14.20 -0.34 -14.33
CA ILE A 116 13.64 0.08 -13.06
C ILE A 116 13.23 -1.19 -12.31
N THR A 117 14.16 -1.71 -11.52
CA THR A 117 14.09 -3.06 -10.94
C THR A 117 14.35 -3.03 -9.44
N LEU A 118 14.13 -4.13 -8.74
CA LEU A 118 14.62 -4.28 -7.37
C LEU A 118 16.11 -4.59 -7.38
N LYS A 119 16.84 -4.05 -6.38
CA LYS A 119 18.22 -4.47 -6.11
C LYS A 119 18.32 -5.99 -6.02
N THR A 120 19.39 -6.57 -6.58
CA THR A 120 19.68 -8.01 -6.55
C THR A 120 19.53 -8.59 -5.14
N GLY A 121 18.90 -9.77 -5.02
CA GLY A 121 18.68 -10.45 -3.73
C GLY A 121 17.51 -9.87 -2.91
N ARG A 122 16.62 -9.08 -3.53
CA ARG A 122 15.45 -8.48 -2.88
C ARG A 122 14.13 -8.97 -3.44
N GLU A 123 14.11 -10.16 -4.05
CA GLU A 123 12.95 -10.79 -4.68
C GLU A 123 11.77 -10.90 -3.70
N LEU A 124 12.06 -11.22 -2.44
CA LEU A 124 11.08 -11.28 -1.34
C LEU A 124 10.33 -9.95 -1.11
N CYS A 125 10.90 -8.81 -1.49
CA CYS A 125 10.22 -7.51 -1.38
C CYS A 125 9.07 -7.40 -2.37
N SER A 126 9.22 -7.92 -3.60
CA SER A 126 8.14 -7.95 -4.59
C SER A 126 7.02 -8.86 -4.11
N THR A 127 7.35 -10.07 -3.64
CA THR A 127 6.36 -11.00 -3.06
C THR A 127 5.59 -10.38 -1.90
N ALA A 128 6.29 -9.72 -0.96
CA ALA A 128 5.64 -9.07 0.17
C ALA A 128 4.74 -7.90 -0.27
N LEU A 129 5.14 -7.14 -1.29
CA LEU A 129 4.30 -6.09 -1.86
C LEU A 129 3.08 -6.68 -2.58
N HIS A 130 3.22 -7.77 -3.34
CA HIS A 130 2.08 -8.46 -3.96
C HIS A 130 1.06 -8.92 -2.93
N GLN A 131 1.54 -9.48 -1.81
CA GLN A 131 0.68 -9.85 -0.69
C GLN A 131 -0.07 -8.63 -0.13
N ALA A 132 0.58 -7.48 0.03
CA ALA A 132 -0.09 -6.24 0.44
C ALA A 132 -1.21 -5.84 -0.53
N PHE A 133 -0.99 -5.94 -1.84
CA PHE A 133 -2.02 -5.65 -2.85
C PHE A 133 -3.14 -6.69 -2.91
N GLN A 134 -2.85 -7.97 -2.66
CA GLN A 134 -3.89 -8.99 -2.50
C GLN A 134 -4.74 -8.71 -1.27
N THR A 135 -4.11 -8.32 -0.17
CA THR A 135 -4.79 -7.88 1.06
C THR A 135 -5.68 -6.68 0.80
N ARG A 136 -5.22 -5.67 0.03
CA ARG A 136 -6.05 -4.54 -0.43
C ARG A 136 -7.34 -5.00 -1.10
N ASN A 137 -7.25 -5.97 -2.01
CA ASN A 137 -8.43 -6.48 -2.71
C ASN A 137 -9.39 -7.21 -1.75
N LYS A 138 -8.86 -8.03 -0.83
CA LYS A 138 -9.67 -8.67 0.21
C LYS A 138 -10.40 -7.65 1.07
N LEU A 139 -9.71 -6.59 1.54
CA LEU A 139 -10.33 -5.52 2.33
C LEU A 139 -11.52 -4.87 1.62
N ILE A 140 -11.41 -4.63 0.30
CA ILE A 140 -12.50 -4.04 -0.49
C ILE A 140 -13.70 -5.00 -0.54
N HIS A 141 -13.46 -6.31 -0.70
CA HIS A 141 -14.53 -7.31 -0.75
C HIS A 141 -15.17 -7.59 0.62
N GLU A 142 -14.40 -7.43 1.70
CA GLU A 142 -14.84 -7.66 3.08
C GLU A 142 -15.38 -6.38 3.76
N ASN A 143 -15.90 -5.42 2.98
CA ASN A 143 -16.48 -4.16 3.49
C ASN A 143 -15.55 -3.40 4.44
N PHE A 144 -14.25 -3.33 4.12
CA PHE A 144 -13.22 -2.66 4.93
C PHE A 144 -13.06 -3.29 6.34
N SER A 145 -13.44 -4.55 6.51
CA SER A 145 -13.22 -5.32 7.71
C SER A 145 -11.76 -5.77 7.80
N PHE A 146 -10.96 -5.07 8.60
CA PHE A 146 -9.54 -5.41 8.74
C PHE A 146 -9.30 -6.73 9.46
N ILE A 147 -10.20 -7.13 10.37
CA ILE A 147 -10.07 -8.41 11.07
C ILE A 147 -10.14 -9.60 10.11
N ALA A 148 -10.81 -9.46 8.96
CA ALA A 148 -10.94 -10.53 7.97
C ALA A 148 -9.62 -10.87 7.24
N ILE A 149 -8.59 -10.04 7.38
CA ILE A 149 -7.27 -10.26 6.76
C ILE A 149 -6.16 -10.55 7.78
N VAL A 150 -6.48 -10.49 9.07
CA VAL A 150 -5.55 -10.84 10.15
C VAL A 150 -5.26 -12.33 10.08
N LYS A 151 -3.99 -12.70 10.17
CA LYS A 151 -3.57 -14.10 10.20
C LYS A 151 -3.64 -14.64 11.62
N ASP A 152 -3.86 -15.95 11.74
CA ASP A 152 -3.82 -16.66 13.02
C ASP A 152 -2.54 -16.33 13.80
N GLY A 153 -2.70 -15.91 15.05
CA GLY A 153 -1.60 -15.57 15.94
C GLY A 153 -1.04 -14.14 15.79
N SER A 154 -1.69 -13.27 15.01
CA SER A 154 -1.37 -11.84 14.94
C SER A 154 -2.61 -10.98 15.20
N ASN A 155 -2.41 -9.67 15.33
CA ASN A 155 -3.49 -8.69 15.51
C ASN A 155 -3.52 -7.67 14.34
N GLU A 156 -4.52 -6.78 14.34
CA GLU A 156 -4.71 -5.79 13.29
C GLU A 156 -3.52 -4.83 13.16
N GLU A 157 -2.92 -4.43 14.28
CA GLU A 157 -1.80 -3.49 14.32
C GLU A 157 -0.54 -4.11 13.71
N GLU A 158 -0.15 -5.30 14.16
CA GLU A 158 0.96 -6.07 13.62
C GLU A 158 0.79 -6.40 12.13
N THR A 159 -0.45 -6.71 11.72
CA THR A 159 -0.78 -6.96 10.32
C THR A 159 -0.57 -5.69 9.49
N PHE A 160 -1.04 -4.54 9.97
CA PHE A 160 -0.82 -3.25 9.32
C PHE A 160 0.68 -2.90 9.24
N GLU A 161 1.42 -3.04 10.35
CA GLU A 161 2.86 -2.75 10.40
C GLU A 161 3.66 -3.62 9.44
N THR A 162 3.30 -4.89 9.30
CA THR A 162 3.90 -5.81 8.34
C THR A 162 3.73 -5.30 6.91
N ILE A 163 2.53 -4.83 6.55
CA ILE A 163 2.22 -4.27 5.23
C ILE A 163 2.99 -2.96 5.02
N LEU A 164 2.97 -2.05 5.99
CA LEU A 164 3.73 -0.79 5.99
C LEU A 164 5.22 -1.04 5.75
N HIS A 165 5.77 -2.03 6.44
CA HIS A 165 7.17 -2.41 6.31
C HIS A 165 7.49 -3.01 4.93
N ALA A 166 6.62 -3.88 4.38
CA ALA A 166 6.78 -4.43 3.04
C ALA A 166 6.84 -3.32 1.98
N VAL A 167 5.92 -2.37 2.04
CA VAL A 167 5.85 -1.20 1.16
C VAL A 167 7.11 -0.32 1.29
N LYS A 168 7.52 0.00 2.52
CA LYS A 168 8.73 0.79 2.79
C LYS A 168 9.98 0.11 2.24
N LYS A 169 10.11 -1.21 2.42
CA LYS A 169 11.23 -2.02 1.91
C LYS A 169 11.26 -2.03 0.39
N TYR A 170 10.14 -2.35 -0.24
CA TYR A 170 10.04 -2.37 -1.70
C TYR A 170 10.49 -1.04 -2.30
N ARG A 171 9.89 0.07 -1.86
CA ARG A 171 10.26 1.43 -2.34
C ARG A 171 11.75 1.71 -2.13
N LYS A 172 12.31 1.34 -0.98
CA LYS A 172 13.74 1.54 -0.67
C LYS A 172 14.65 0.76 -1.62
N HIS A 173 14.24 -0.43 -2.03
CA HIS A 173 15.05 -1.35 -2.83
C HIS A 173 14.81 -1.23 -4.32
N LEU A 174 13.78 -0.50 -4.76
CA LEU A 174 13.64 -0.12 -6.16
C LEU A 174 14.79 0.79 -6.60
N THR A 175 15.40 0.45 -7.73
CA THR A 175 16.54 1.11 -8.35
C THR A 175 16.24 1.43 -9.81
N TYR A 176 16.96 2.41 -10.34
CA TYR A 176 16.98 2.71 -11.77
C TYR A 176 18.44 2.68 -12.21
N GLU A 177 18.76 1.70 -13.04
CA GLU A 177 20.07 1.53 -13.66
C GLU A 177 19.97 2.11 -15.06
N SER A 178 20.18 3.42 -15.19
CA SER A 178 20.32 4.00 -16.53
C SER A 178 21.62 3.48 -17.12
N SER A 179 21.53 2.73 -18.22
CA SER A 179 22.68 2.59 -19.12
C SER A 179 23.08 4.00 -19.55
N GLU A 180 24.25 4.45 -19.11
CA GLU A 180 24.93 5.59 -19.75
C GLU A 180 25.25 5.26 -21.21
#